data_AF-A0A835T3Z5-F1
#
_entry.id   AF-A0A835T3Z5-F1
#
_cell.length_a   1.000
_cell.length_b   1.000
_cell.length_c   1.000
_cell.angle_alpha   90.00
_cell.angle_beta   90.00
_cell.angle_gamma   90.00
#
_symmetry.space_group_name_H-M   'P 1'
#
loop_
_entity.id
_entity.type
_entity.pdbx_description
1 polymer ?
#
loop_
_entity_poly.entity_id
_entity_poly.type
_entity_poly.pdbx_seq_one_letter_code
_entity_poly.pdbx_strand_id
1 'polypeptide(L)'
;MATSEFTAEELALAQPEKPEDATIEAWYMDDSDEDQRLPHKLNPNQPCSLAALRDLGVLYWKLDADKYEADPRLEAIRKVYNYSYTEIVNISKDTLPEYDAKIKSFYQEHIHSDDEIRYILDGAGYFDVRDHQDRWIRIATRKGDLVVLPEGIYHRFTLDTNNYTKAMRLFVGAPVWTPHNRPQEDHPSRAKYLERFPAPAVKAAA
;
A
#
# COMPACT_ATOMS: atom_id res chain seq x y z
N MET A 1 -20.40 30.93 3.89
CA MET A 1 -19.48 29.92 4.42
C MET A 1 -19.78 28.64 3.67
N ALA A 2 -18.90 28.18 2.78
CA ALA A 2 -19.12 26.94 2.06
C ALA A 2 -19.12 25.80 3.08
N THR A 3 -20.25 25.13 3.25
CA THR A 3 -20.35 23.91 4.04
C THR A 3 -19.45 22.86 3.39
N SER A 4 -18.56 22.25 4.16
CA SER A 4 -17.78 21.08 3.74
C SER A 4 -18.69 20.06 3.05
N GLU A 5 -18.25 19.49 1.91
CA GLU A 5 -18.99 18.43 1.19
C GLU A 5 -19.23 17.17 2.05
N PHE A 6 -18.47 17.03 3.15
CA PHE A 6 -18.56 15.92 4.10
C PHE A 6 -18.92 16.39 5.50
N THR A 7 -19.64 15.55 6.26
CA THR A 7 -19.95 15.83 7.67
C THR A 7 -18.69 15.70 8.54
N ALA A 8 -18.70 16.30 9.74
CA ALA A 8 -17.59 16.15 10.68
C ALA A 8 -17.37 14.68 11.11
N GLU A 9 -18.44 13.90 11.17
CA GLU A 9 -18.38 12.46 11.46
C GLU A 9 -17.72 11.68 10.33
N GLU A 10 -18.09 11.95 9.07
CA GLU A 10 -17.46 11.33 7.89
C GLU A 10 -15.95 11.64 7.84
N LEU A 11 -15.58 12.90 8.07
CA LEU A 11 -14.17 13.31 8.11
C LEU A 11 -13.40 12.66 9.26
N ALA A 12 -14.04 12.46 10.41
CA ALA A 12 -13.41 11.81 11.56
C ALA A 12 -13.21 10.30 11.32
N LEU A 13 -14.22 9.61 10.79
CA LEU A 13 -14.15 8.18 10.45
C LEU A 13 -13.12 7.90 9.36
N ALA A 14 -13.01 8.79 8.37
CA ALA A 14 -12.10 8.63 7.25
C ALA A 14 -10.62 8.87 7.59
N GLN A 15 -10.28 9.31 8.81
CA GLN A 15 -8.88 9.56 9.18
C GLN A 15 -8.04 8.26 9.16
N PRO A 16 -6.85 8.29 8.52
CA PRO A 16 -5.88 7.20 8.61
C PRO A 16 -5.40 7.00 10.06
N GLU A 17 -4.97 5.79 10.41
CA GLU A 17 -4.44 5.48 11.75
C GLU A 17 -3.27 6.39 12.09
N LYS A 18 -3.28 6.97 13.29
CA LYS A 18 -2.16 7.77 13.77
C LYS A 18 -0.91 6.90 13.95
N PRO A 19 0.31 7.42 13.74
CA PRO A 19 1.52 6.61 13.83
C PRO A 19 1.71 5.94 15.20
N GLU A 20 1.31 6.60 16.28
CA GLU A 20 1.38 6.10 17.65
C GLU A 20 0.41 4.94 17.94
N ASP A 21 -0.68 4.82 17.18
CA ASP A 21 -1.74 3.82 17.36
C ASP A 21 -1.63 2.67 16.33
N ALA A 22 -0.70 2.78 15.38
CA ALA A 22 -0.62 1.91 14.23
C ALA A 22 -0.16 0.48 14.59
N THR A 23 -0.93 -0.52 14.13
CA THR A 23 -0.62 -1.95 14.33
C THR A 23 0.05 -2.62 13.12
N ILE A 24 0.31 -1.86 12.05
CA ILE A 24 0.97 -2.37 10.85
C ILE A 24 2.47 -2.55 11.11
N GLU A 25 3.02 -3.67 10.66
CA GLU A 25 4.45 -3.97 10.79
C GLU A 25 5.17 -3.67 9.47
N ALA A 26 6.25 -2.90 9.54
CA ALA A 26 7.13 -2.68 8.40
C ALA A 26 8.60 -2.67 8.84
N TRP A 27 9.50 -3.06 7.94
CA TRP A 27 10.93 -3.18 8.21
C TRP A 27 11.77 -3.06 6.95
N TYR A 28 13.04 -2.72 7.12
CA TYR A 28 14.01 -2.75 6.03
C TYR A 28 14.45 -4.18 5.74
N MET A 29 14.62 -4.46 4.44
CA MET A 29 14.92 -5.80 3.96
C MET A 29 16.43 -6.09 3.92
N ASP A 30 16.79 -7.36 4.10
CA ASP A 30 18.10 -7.88 3.69
C ASP A 30 18.24 -7.95 2.16
N ASP A 31 19.43 -8.30 1.68
CA ASP A 31 19.79 -8.45 0.27
C ASP A 31 19.85 -9.92 -0.19
N SER A 32 19.25 -10.83 0.58
CA SER A 32 19.22 -12.27 0.28
C SER A 32 18.41 -12.57 -0.98
N ASP A 33 18.85 -13.57 -1.75
CA ASP A 33 18.14 -14.13 -2.90
C ASP A 33 17.27 -15.35 -2.56
N GLU A 34 17.06 -15.60 -1.25
CA GLU A 34 16.13 -16.60 -0.75
C GLU A 34 14.67 -16.34 -1.21
N ASP A 35 13.77 -17.26 -0.84
CA ASP A 35 12.35 -17.18 -1.20
C ASP A 35 11.74 -15.84 -0.76
N GLN A 36 11.37 -15.01 -1.75
CA GLN A 36 10.75 -13.69 -1.58
C GLN A 36 9.58 -13.63 -0.58
N ARG A 37 8.91 -14.77 -0.33
CA ARG A 37 7.77 -14.90 0.60
C ARG A 37 8.21 -14.97 2.07
N LEU A 38 9.49 -15.12 2.36
CA LEU A 38 10.05 -15.07 3.71
C LEU A 38 10.05 -13.63 4.25
N PRO A 39 10.20 -13.39 5.57
CA PRO A 39 10.18 -12.02 6.08
C PRO A 39 11.32 -11.12 5.59
N HIS A 40 12.51 -11.66 5.26
CA HIS A 40 13.69 -10.89 4.83
C HIS A 40 14.02 -9.70 5.75
N LYS A 41 14.07 -9.90 7.06
CA LYS A 41 14.44 -8.84 8.02
C LYS A 41 15.96 -8.71 8.08
N LEU A 42 16.47 -7.48 8.10
CA LEU A 42 17.88 -7.23 8.48
C LEU A 42 18.22 -7.86 9.84
N ASN A 43 19.50 -8.19 10.04
CA ASN A 43 20.02 -8.66 11.32
C ASN A 43 21.19 -7.76 11.78
N PRO A 44 21.00 -6.90 12.81
CA PRO A 44 19.77 -6.74 13.61
C PRO A 44 18.62 -6.10 12.83
N ASN A 45 17.38 -6.37 13.26
CA ASN A 45 16.17 -5.84 12.61
C ASN A 45 16.14 -4.31 12.66
N GLN A 46 15.82 -3.68 11.52
CA GLN A 46 15.56 -2.26 11.42
C GLN A 46 14.08 -2.03 11.07
N PRO A 47 13.21 -1.73 12.06
CA PRO A 47 11.80 -1.46 11.81
C PRO A 47 11.62 -0.12 11.07
N CYS A 48 10.51 -0.01 10.32
CA CYS A 48 10.03 1.23 9.72
C CYS A 48 8.69 1.60 10.37
N SER A 49 8.58 2.83 10.88
CA SER A 49 7.35 3.32 11.52
C SER A 49 6.32 3.76 10.49
N LEU A 50 5.04 3.82 10.89
CA LEU A 50 4.01 4.40 10.02
C LEU A 50 4.27 5.89 9.71
N ALA A 51 4.93 6.63 10.62
CA ALA A 51 5.33 8.01 10.34
C ALA A 51 6.31 8.07 9.15
N ALA A 52 7.33 7.20 9.13
CA ALA A 52 8.28 7.13 8.02
C ALA A 52 7.61 6.64 6.72
N LEU A 53 6.63 5.73 6.80
CA LEU A 53 5.83 5.33 5.63
C LEU A 53 4.96 6.47 5.09
N ARG A 54 4.40 7.31 5.97
CA ARG A 54 3.63 8.51 5.58
C ARG A 54 4.49 9.56 4.90
N ASP A 55 5.76 9.69 5.27
CA ASP A 55 6.71 10.57 4.57
C ASP A 55 6.92 10.11 3.10
N LEU A 56 6.75 8.81 2.82
CA LEU A 56 6.74 8.24 1.47
C LEU A 56 5.35 8.30 0.79
N GLY A 57 4.35 8.85 1.46
CA GLY A 57 2.96 8.96 1.00
C GLY A 57 2.08 7.75 1.24
N VAL A 58 2.58 6.71 1.93
CA VAL A 58 1.79 5.52 2.26
C VAL A 58 0.80 5.83 3.38
N LEU A 59 -0.48 5.53 3.15
CA LEU A 59 -1.55 5.67 4.15
C LEU A 59 -2.03 4.30 4.64
N TYR A 60 -2.52 4.25 5.88
CA TYR A 60 -2.96 3.02 6.55
C TYR A 60 -4.21 3.24 7.40
N TRP A 61 -5.13 2.28 7.35
CA TRP A 61 -6.29 2.16 8.24
C TRP A 61 -6.38 0.74 8.80
N LYS A 62 -6.81 0.61 10.06
CA LYS A 62 -7.20 -0.68 10.64
C LYS A 62 -8.72 -0.78 10.72
N LEU A 63 -9.30 -1.72 9.99
CA LEU A 63 -10.75 -1.92 9.88
C LEU A 63 -11.16 -3.32 10.33
N ASP A 64 -12.45 -3.50 10.60
CA ASP A 64 -13.06 -4.79 10.88
C ASP A 64 -13.46 -5.48 9.57
N ALA A 65 -12.57 -6.33 9.05
CA ALA A 65 -12.77 -7.05 7.79
C ALA A 65 -13.98 -7.98 7.78
N ASP A 66 -14.54 -8.36 8.93
CA ASP A 66 -15.76 -9.16 8.97
C ASP A 66 -17.02 -8.32 8.67
N LYS A 67 -16.89 -6.99 8.66
CA LYS A 67 -17.99 -6.04 8.41
C LYS A 67 -17.86 -5.27 7.10
N TYR A 68 -16.94 -5.65 6.20
CA TYR A 68 -16.58 -4.85 5.01
C TYR A 68 -17.78 -4.46 4.11
N GLU A 69 -18.88 -5.21 4.13
CA GLU A 69 -20.08 -4.93 3.33
C GLU A 69 -20.91 -3.74 3.86
N ALA A 70 -20.80 -3.44 5.17
CA ALA A 70 -21.60 -2.42 5.85
C ALA A 70 -20.80 -1.67 6.93
N ASP A 71 -19.47 -1.58 6.78
CA ASP A 71 -18.61 -0.85 7.71
C ASP A 71 -18.73 0.66 7.46
N PRO A 72 -19.30 1.45 8.39
CA PRO A 72 -19.44 2.89 8.22
C PRO A 72 -18.09 3.61 8.11
N ARG A 73 -17.02 3.02 8.68
CA ARG A 73 -15.67 3.58 8.55
C ARG A 73 -15.15 3.40 7.13
N LEU A 74 -15.31 2.22 6.54
CA LEU A 74 -14.96 1.97 5.14
C LEU A 74 -15.79 2.86 4.20
N GLU A 75 -17.09 3.02 4.44
CA GLU A 75 -17.95 3.90 3.66
C GLU A 75 -17.46 5.36 3.70
N ALA A 76 -17.16 5.88 4.90
CA ALA A 76 -16.61 7.22 5.07
C ALA A 76 -15.27 7.41 4.35
N ILE A 77 -14.34 6.44 4.46
CA ILE A 77 -13.06 6.46 3.74
C ILE A 77 -13.32 6.55 2.23
N ARG A 78 -14.17 5.68 1.70
CA ARG A 78 -14.49 5.67 0.26
C ARG A 78 -15.10 6.97 -0.21
N LYS A 79 -15.99 7.57 0.59
CA LYS A 79 -16.65 8.83 0.27
C LYS A 79 -15.65 10.00 0.27
N VAL A 80 -14.86 10.14 1.34
CA VAL A 80 -13.93 11.26 1.53
C VAL A 80 -12.76 11.22 0.53
N TYR A 81 -12.25 10.02 0.23
CA TYR A 81 -11.14 9.83 -0.73
C TYR A 81 -11.62 9.51 -2.15
N ASN A 82 -12.93 9.55 -2.40
CA ASN A 82 -13.56 9.29 -3.69
C ASN A 82 -13.19 7.91 -4.31
N TYR A 83 -13.10 6.88 -3.48
CA TYR A 83 -12.91 5.49 -3.94
C TYR A 83 -14.24 4.90 -4.46
N SER A 84 -14.63 5.37 -5.65
CA SER A 84 -15.91 5.10 -6.29
C SER A 84 -16.02 3.69 -6.87
N TYR A 85 -14.90 3.01 -7.13
CA TYR A 85 -14.88 1.63 -7.64
C TYR A 85 -14.29 0.68 -6.60
N THR A 86 -14.87 -0.53 -6.51
CA THR A 86 -14.37 -1.61 -5.67
C THR A 86 -14.59 -2.95 -6.33
N GLU A 87 -13.66 -3.88 -6.12
CA GLU A 87 -13.88 -5.29 -6.41
C GLU A 87 -13.12 -6.19 -5.44
N ILE A 88 -13.51 -7.46 -5.37
CA ILE A 88 -12.83 -8.45 -4.53
C ILE A 88 -12.00 -9.37 -5.42
N VAL A 89 -10.74 -9.57 -5.04
CA VAL A 89 -9.85 -10.55 -5.65
C VAL A 89 -9.40 -11.58 -4.62
N ASN A 90 -9.39 -12.85 -5.02
CA ASN A 90 -8.76 -13.93 -4.26
C ASN A 90 -7.47 -14.30 -4.97
N ILE A 91 -6.35 -14.25 -4.25
CA ILE A 91 -5.03 -14.57 -4.77
C ILE A 91 -4.58 -15.87 -4.09
N SER A 92 -4.82 -16.97 -4.78
CA SER A 92 -4.20 -18.27 -4.49
C SER A 92 -4.01 -19.03 -5.79
N LYS A 93 -3.21 -20.09 -5.75
CA LYS A 93 -2.96 -20.96 -6.89
C LYS A 93 -4.26 -21.53 -7.50
N ASP A 94 -5.25 -21.80 -6.66
CA ASP A 94 -6.50 -22.44 -7.06
C ASP A 94 -7.56 -21.43 -7.56
N THR A 95 -7.47 -20.17 -7.14
CA THR A 95 -8.55 -19.18 -7.37
C THR A 95 -8.20 -18.10 -8.36
N LEU A 96 -6.91 -17.82 -8.59
CA LEU A 96 -6.47 -16.74 -9.47
C LEU A 96 -6.16 -17.28 -10.88
N PRO A 97 -6.88 -16.86 -11.93
CA PRO A 97 -6.52 -17.20 -13.31
C PRO A 97 -5.13 -16.71 -13.67
N GLU A 98 -4.37 -17.52 -14.40
CA GLU A 98 -2.97 -17.21 -14.78
C GLU A 98 -2.07 -16.90 -13.57
N TYR A 99 -2.31 -17.59 -12.44
CA TYR A 99 -1.63 -17.37 -11.16
C TYR A 99 -0.13 -17.15 -11.30
N ASP A 100 0.60 -18.08 -11.93
CA ASP A 100 2.06 -18.03 -12.03
C ASP A 100 2.57 -16.80 -12.80
N ALA A 101 1.83 -16.33 -13.80
CA ALA A 101 2.18 -15.12 -14.55
C ALA A 101 1.86 -13.86 -13.73
N LYS A 102 0.70 -13.85 -13.06
CA LYS A 102 0.27 -12.71 -12.24
C LYS A 102 1.17 -12.49 -11.03
N ILE A 103 1.52 -13.53 -10.27
CA ILE A 103 2.39 -13.36 -9.09
C ILE A 103 3.79 -12.85 -9.49
N LYS A 104 4.31 -13.25 -10.66
CA LYS A 104 5.57 -12.73 -11.18
C LYS A 104 5.45 -11.25 -11.55
N SER A 105 4.35 -10.88 -12.22
CA SER A 105 4.08 -9.48 -12.55
C SER A 105 3.88 -8.61 -11.31
N PHE A 106 3.22 -9.11 -10.27
CA PHE A 106 3.03 -8.39 -9.02
C PHE A 106 4.35 -8.14 -8.29
N TYR A 107 5.28 -9.10 -8.36
CA TYR A 107 6.57 -8.99 -7.67
C TYR A 107 7.65 -8.24 -8.47
N GLN A 108 7.46 -8.08 -9.78
CA GLN A 108 8.32 -7.21 -10.56
C GLN A 108 8.16 -5.76 -10.07
N GLU A 109 9.26 -5.06 -9.79
CA GLU A 109 9.22 -3.67 -9.32
C GLU A 109 8.59 -2.74 -10.38
N HIS A 110 7.54 -2.01 -10.00
CA HIS A 110 6.76 -1.16 -10.89
C HIS A 110 6.19 0.07 -10.19
N ILE A 111 5.62 0.98 -10.99
CA ILE A 111 4.74 2.07 -10.55
C ILE A 111 3.36 1.94 -11.21
N HIS A 112 2.39 2.67 -10.66
CA HIS A 112 1.09 2.94 -11.29
C HIS A 112 0.89 4.44 -11.52
N SER A 113 -0.01 4.76 -12.45
CA SER A 113 -0.43 6.14 -12.76
C SER A 113 -1.52 6.66 -11.82
N ASP A 114 -1.99 5.80 -10.90
CA ASP A 114 -3.00 6.07 -9.89
C ASP A 114 -2.56 5.41 -8.58
N ASP A 115 -3.22 5.74 -7.48
CA ASP A 115 -2.98 5.10 -6.19
C ASP A 115 -3.33 3.61 -6.23
N GLU A 116 -2.46 2.76 -5.68
CA GLU A 116 -2.74 1.35 -5.43
C GLU A 116 -3.36 1.20 -4.03
N ILE A 117 -4.68 0.99 -3.98
CA ILE A 117 -5.43 0.87 -2.73
C ILE A 117 -5.88 -0.59 -2.52
N ARG A 118 -5.54 -1.15 -1.36
CA ARG A 118 -5.79 -2.56 -1.02
C ARG A 118 -6.29 -2.69 0.40
N TYR A 119 -7.44 -3.33 0.57
CA TYR A 119 -8.00 -3.69 1.86
C TYR A 119 -8.03 -5.21 2.02
N ILE A 120 -7.23 -5.74 2.95
CA ILE A 120 -7.09 -7.18 3.15
C ILE A 120 -8.29 -7.70 3.96
N LEU A 121 -9.13 -8.51 3.30
CA LEU A 121 -10.30 -9.15 3.90
C LEU A 121 -9.96 -10.49 4.55
N ASP A 122 -8.94 -11.19 4.04
CA ASP A 122 -8.46 -12.45 4.57
C ASP A 122 -7.02 -12.75 4.11
N GLY A 123 -6.34 -13.66 4.80
CA GLY A 123 -4.94 -14.02 4.50
C GLY A 123 -3.96 -12.87 4.73
N ALA A 124 -2.83 -12.90 4.03
CA ALA A 124 -1.74 -11.95 4.21
C ALA A 124 -0.81 -11.85 2.99
N GLY A 125 0.02 -10.81 2.98
CA GLY A 125 1.05 -10.59 1.98
C GLY A 125 1.93 -9.38 2.32
N TYR A 126 2.93 -9.16 1.47
CA TYR A 126 3.91 -8.09 1.60
C TYR A 126 3.79 -7.12 0.45
N PHE A 127 3.70 -5.83 0.77
CA PHE A 127 4.00 -4.76 -0.15
C PHE A 127 5.41 -4.25 0.16
N ASP A 128 6.32 -4.33 -0.81
CA ASP A 128 7.64 -3.73 -0.67
C ASP A 128 7.62 -2.37 -1.38
N VAL A 129 8.12 -1.33 -0.73
CA VAL A 129 8.22 0.04 -1.27
C VAL A 129 9.65 0.57 -1.16
N ARG A 130 10.05 1.47 -2.06
CA ARG A 130 11.35 2.16 -1.97
C ARG A 130 11.29 3.33 -1.01
N ASP A 131 12.29 3.46 -0.13
CA ASP A 131 12.55 4.68 0.62
C ASP A 131 13.24 5.75 -0.26
N HIS A 132 13.48 6.95 0.28
CA HIS A 132 14.17 8.02 -0.44
C HIS A 132 15.64 7.72 -0.81
N GLN A 133 16.23 6.69 -0.21
CA GLN A 133 17.58 6.19 -0.50
C GLN A 133 17.55 4.95 -1.40
N ASP A 134 16.40 4.67 -2.00
CA ASP A 134 16.15 3.54 -2.87
C ASP A 134 16.34 2.17 -2.19
N ARG A 135 16.13 2.10 -0.87
CA ARG A 135 16.17 0.84 -0.09
C ARG A 135 14.77 0.26 0.03
N TRP A 136 14.68 -1.07 0.08
CA TRP A 136 13.40 -1.75 0.27
C TRP A 136 12.92 -1.69 1.72
N ILE A 137 11.68 -1.24 1.89
CA ILE A 137 10.88 -1.41 3.10
C ILE A 137 9.78 -2.42 2.78
N ARG A 138 9.72 -3.51 3.54
CA ARG A 138 8.63 -4.49 3.50
C ARG A 138 7.53 -4.08 4.46
N ILE A 139 6.30 -4.02 3.97
CA ILE A 139 5.09 -3.75 4.73
C ILE A 139 4.28 -5.05 4.82
N ALA A 140 4.09 -5.57 6.02
CA ALA A 140 3.28 -6.76 6.26
C ALA A 140 1.80 -6.38 6.40
N THR A 141 1.00 -6.86 5.45
CA THR A 141 -0.45 -6.66 5.44
C THR A 141 -1.17 -7.96 5.75
N ARG A 142 -2.19 -7.87 6.62
CA ARG A 142 -3.01 -8.99 7.08
C ARG A 142 -4.47 -8.53 7.18
N LYS A 143 -5.37 -9.48 7.45
CA LYS A 143 -6.81 -9.21 7.65
C LYS A 143 -7.07 -7.92 8.46
N GLY A 144 -7.90 -7.06 7.90
CA GLY A 144 -8.29 -5.77 8.47
C GLY A 144 -7.38 -4.60 8.08
N ASP A 145 -6.26 -4.83 7.41
CA ASP A 145 -5.36 -3.74 6.99
C ASP A 145 -5.80 -3.16 5.65
N LEU A 146 -6.04 -1.85 5.60
CA LEU A 146 -6.20 -1.08 4.36
C LEU A 146 -4.95 -0.22 4.17
N VAL A 147 -4.26 -0.41 3.04
CA VAL A 147 -3.07 0.35 2.66
C VAL A 147 -3.30 1.09 1.34
N VAL A 148 -2.72 2.28 1.23
CA VAL A 148 -2.67 3.08 0.00
C VAL A 148 -1.21 3.30 -0.35
N LEU A 149 -0.79 2.89 -1.54
CA LEU A 149 0.49 3.25 -2.13
C LEU A 149 0.24 4.37 -3.15
N PRO A 150 0.89 5.54 -3.01
CA PRO A 150 0.57 6.69 -3.85
C PRO A 150 1.00 6.51 -5.32
N GLU A 151 0.30 7.18 -6.24
CA GLU A 151 0.70 7.34 -7.65
C GLU A 151 2.22 7.57 -7.76
N GLY A 152 2.90 6.80 -8.61
CA GLY A 152 4.33 6.98 -8.92
C GLY A 152 5.35 6.43 -7.90
N ILE A 153 4.94 5.80 -6.80
CA ILE A 153 5.87 5.09 -5.90
C ILE A 153 6.32 3.77 -6.53
N TYR A 154 7.62 3.48 -6.47
CA TYR A 154 8.11 2.13 -6.80
C TYR A 154 7.73 1.15 -5.71
N HIS A 155 7.05 0.08 -6.13
CA HIS A 155 6.62 -0.96 -5.25
C HIS A 155 6.54 -2.32 -5.95
N ARG A 156 6.28 -3.36 -5.16
CA ARG A 156 5.96 -4.72 -5.61
C ARG A 156 5.13 -5.43 -4.54
N PHE A 157 4.43 -6.47 -4.93
CA PHE A 157 3.64 -7.32 -4.04
C PHE A 157 4.08 -8.78 -4.12
N THR A 158 4.12 -9.45 -2.97
CA THR A 158 4.21 -10.91 -2.88
C THR A 158 3.29 -11.44 -1.80
N LEU A 159 2.80 -12.67 -1.98
CA LEU A 159 2.22 -13.42 -0.87
C LEU A 159 3.29 -13.71 0.19
N ASP A 160 2.86 -14.00 1.41
CA ASP A 160 3.70 -14.63 2.41
C ASP A 160 3.76 -16.16 2.18
N THR A 161 4.38 -16.89 3.10
CA THR A 161 4.49 -18.35 3.02
C THR A 161 3.16 -19.10 3.12
N ASN A 162 2.07 -18.44 3.53
CA ASN A 162 0.72 -19.04 3.56
C ASN A 162 0.05 -19.04 2.17
N ASN A 163 0.61 -18.33 1.18
CA ASN A 163 0.19 -18.37 -0.23
C ASN A 163 -1.29 -18.03 -0.48
N TYR A 164 -1.87 -17.16 0.35
CA TYR A 164 -3.26 -16.76 0.20
C TYR A 164 -3.49 -15.34 0.72
N THR A 165 -4.20 -14.55 -0.09
CA THR A 165 -4.89 -13.35 0.38
C THR A 165 -6.20 -13.15 -0.36
N LYS A 166 -7.19 -12.61 0.33
CA LYS A 166 -8.40 -12.02 -0.24
C LYS A 166 -8.35 -10.53 0.00
N ALA A 167 -8.36 -9.75 -1.06
CA ALA A 167 -8.27 -8.30 -0.98
C ALA A 167 -9.45 -7.64 -1.70
N MET A 168 -10.00 -6.59 -1.10
CA MET A 168 -10.78 -5.60 -1.81
C MET A 168 -9.81 -4.60 -2.45
N ARG A 169 -9.92 -4.42 -3.76
CA ARG A 169 -9.21 -3.38 -4.51
C ARG A 169 -10.13 -2.18 -4.65
N LEU A 170 -9.62 -0.98 -4.38
CA LEU A 170 -10.39 0.27 -4.44
C LEU A 170 -9.74 1.24 -5.42
N PHE A 171 -10.54 2.04 -6.14
CA PHE A 171 -10.06 2.98 -7.16
C PHE A 171 -10.87 4.28 -7.17
N VAL A 172 -10.20 5.37 -7.53
CA VAL A 172 -10.85 6.61 -7.95
C VAL A 172 -11.26 6.45 -9.42
N GLY A 173 -12.57 6.51 -9.70
CA GLY A 173 -13.07 6.32 -11.05
C GLY A 173 -12.94 4.89 -11.58
N ALA A 174 -12.83 4.75 -12.91
CA ALA A 174 -12.64 3.46 -13.56
C ALA A 174 -11.18 3.01 -13.43
N PRO A 175 -10.91 1.74 -13.06
CA PRO A 175 -9.57 1.32 -12.73
C PRO A 175 -8.67 1.19 -13.96
N VAL A 176 -7.42 1.64 -13.84
CA VAL A 176 -6.32 1.35 -14.77
C VAL A 176 -5.26 0.54 -14.03
N TRP A 177 -5.14 -0.74 -14.40
CA TRP A 177 -4.28 -1.70 -13.70
C TRP A 177 -2.85 -1.75 -14.21
N THR A 178 -2.53 -1.01 -15.25
CA THR A 178 -1.29 -1.18 -16.01
C THR A 178 -0.09 -0.89 -15.11
N PRO A 179 0.78 -1.89 -14.84
CA PRO A 179 2.04 -1.65 -14.17
C PRO A 179 3.04 -1.07 -15.17
N HIS A 180 3.83 -0.09 -14.73
CA HIS A 180 4.97 0.42 -15.46
C HIS A 180 6.24 -0.05 -14.75
N ASN A 181 6.84 -1.12 -15.25
CA ASN A 181 8.02 -1.73 -14.65
C ASN A 181 9.19 -0.74 -14.65
N ARG A 182 9.96 -0.71 -13.56
CA ARG A 182 11.16 0.13 -13.44
C ARG A 182 12.16 -0.20 -14.57
N PRO A 183 12.85 0.81 -15.19
CA PRO A 183 12.90 2.24 -14.87
C PRO A 183 11.75 3.07 -15.44
N GLN A 184 11.31 4.09 -14.68
CA GLN A 184 10.21 5.01 -15.01
C GLN A 184 10.47 6.46 -14.54
N GLU A 185 11.73 6.90 -14.48
CA GLU A 185 12.07 8.25 -13.99
C GLU A 185 11.48 9.38 -14.85
N ASP A 186 11.28 9.14 -16.15
CA ASP A 186 10.67 10.11 -17.08
C ASP A 186 9.12 10.05 -17.08
N HIS A 187 8.52 9.13 -16.31
CA HIS A 187 7.07 8.99 -16.28
C HIS A 187 6.41 10.15 -15.50
N PRO A 188 5.33 10.79 -16.01
CA PRO A 188 4.71 11.93 -15.34
C PRO A 188 4.30 11.66 -13.89
N SER A 189 3.73 10.48 -13.62
CA SER A 189 3.35 10.03 -12.27
C SER A 189 4.55 9.94 -11.32
N ARG A 190 5.72 9.51 -11.82
CA ARG A 190 6.95 9.47 -11.04
C ARG A 190 7.44 10.87 -10.68
N ALA A 191 7.38 11.80 -11.64
CA ALA A 191 7.72 13.20 -11.39
C ALA A 191 6.80 13.85 -10.34
N LYS A 192 5.48 13.65 -10.45
CA LYS A 192 4.51 14.12 -9.44
C LYS A 192 4.78 13.54 -8.05
N TYR A 193 5.10 12.24 -7.97
CA TYR A 193 5.43 11.57 -6.71
C TYR A 193 6.62 12.25 -6.04
N LEU A 194 7.71 12.48 -6.78
CA LEU A 194 8.93 13.09 -6.26
C LEU A 194 8.73 14.56 -5.84
N GLU A 195 7.83 15.29 -6.51
CA GLU A 195 7.45 16.66 -6.12
C GLU A 195 6.63 16.66 -4.81
N ARG A 196 5.69 15.72 -4.67
CA ARG A 196 4.79 15.62 -3.51
C ARG A 196 5.46 15.04 -2.26
N PHE A 197 6.37 14.09 -2.45
CA PHE A 197 7.09 13.37 -1.39
C PHE A 197 8.60 13.49 -1.61
N PRO A 198 9.17 14.71 -1.52
CA PRO A 198 10.60 14.92 -1.75
C PRO A 198 11.42 14.30 -0.60
N ALA A 199 12.64 13.89 -0.91
CA ALA A 199 13.59 13.48 0.13
C ALA A 199 13.79 14.61 1.14
N PRO A 200 13.86 14.30 2.45
CA PRO A 200 14.11 15.31 3.47
C PRO A 200 15.44 16.03 3.18
N ALA A 201 15.45 17.35 3.30
CA ALA A 201 16.63 18.15 3.08
C ALA A 201 17.77 17.65 3.97
N VAL A 202 18.91 17.28 3.36
CA VAL A 202 20.13 16.97 4.11
C VAL A 202 20.52 18.23 4.87
N LYS A 203 20.36 18.23 6.19
CA LYS A 203 20.94 19.29 7.02
C LYS A 203 22.44 19.21 6.83
N ALA A 204 23.03 20.20 6.20
CA ALA A 204 24.48 20.34 6.16
C ALA A 204 24.99 20.27 7.60
N ALA A 205 25.88 19.32 7.87
CA ALA A 205 26.56 19.26 9.15
C ALA A 205 27.31 20.58 9.34
N ALA A 206 26.95 21.33 10.38
CA ALA A 206 27.67 22.51 10.84
C ALA A 206 28.91 22.11 11.63
#